data_AF-A0A9R0Q485-F1
#
_entry.id   AF-A0A9R0Q485-F1
#
_cell.length_a   1.000
_cell.length_b   1.000
_cell.length_c   1.000
_cell.angle_alpha   90.00
_cell.angle_beta   90.00
_cell.angle_gamma   90.00
#
_symmetry.space_group_name_H-M   'P 1'
#
loop_
_entity.id
_entity.type
_entity.pdbx_description
1 polymer ?
#
loop_
_entity_poly.entity_id
_entity_poly.type
_entity_poly.pdbx_seq_one_letter_code
_entity_poly.pdbx_strand_id
1 'polypeptide(L)'
;MPAFLGDKLQIIPAKLGHVLPICARPLKPLEGLLILLHPVAGDHLGVHGNELQDLTAAEGEVDFCLAVVEADRLHVVGPCRQLRRLEGASPVSAGDAARHDTSPLRRFFGGGGGGMEEEEEQIIKGDDVIVELDASLEDLYMGGSLKVWREKNIIKPAPGKRRCNCRNEVYHRQIGPGMYQQMTEQVCDQCPNVKYVREGDFLTVDIEKGMQDGQEVSFFEEGEPKIDGEPGDLKFKIRTAPHDRFRREGNDLHATVTISLLQALVGFEKNLKHLDNHLVQIGSQGVTKPKEVRKFKGEGMPLHQSNKKGDLYVTFEVLFPKTLTDDQKAKLKDVLA
;
A
#
# COMPACT_ATOMS: atom_id res chain seq x y z
N MET A 1 58.80 -12.60 3.76
CA MET A 1 59.23 -11.24 4.19
C MET A 1 60.58 -10.95 3.56
N PRO A 2 60.91 -9.73 3.06
CA PRO A 2 60.13 -8.53 2.69
C PRO A 2 60.23 -8.20 1.16
N ALA A 3 59.21 -7.63 0.50
CA ALA A 3 58.91 -6.21 0.20
C ALA A 3 59.92 -5.46 -0.71
N PHE A 4 59.49 -5.03 -1.92
CA PHE A 4 59.23 -3.61 -2.29
C PHE A 4 59.21 -3.33 -3.83
N LEU A 5 58.26 -2.44 -4.20
CA LEU A 5 58.30 -1.36 -5.21
C LEU A 5 57.96 -1.60 -6.72
N GLY A 6 56.84 -0.99 -7.13
CA GLY A 6 56.67 -0.11 -8.31
C GLY A 6 56.49 -0.78 -9.69
N ASP A 7 55.82 -0.21 -10.68
CA ASP A 7 54.99 1.00 -10.82
C ASP A 7 54.46 1.02 -12.28
N LYS A 8 53.38 1.77 -12.53
CA LYS A 8 52.89 2.32 -13.83
C LYS A 8 52.06 1.44 -14.79
N LEU A 9 50.77 1.78 -14.89
CA LEU A 9 49.99 1.70 -16.13
C LEU A 9 49.54 3.11 -16.55
N GLN A 10 49.76 3.41 -17.83
CA GLN A 10 49.63 4.71 -18.49
C GLN A 10 48.17 5.18 -18.66
N ILE A 11 47.95 6.49 -18.51
CA ILE A 11 46.70 7.16 -18.89
C ILE A 11 46.94 7.95 -20.19
N ILE A 12 46.07 7.75 -21.18
CA ILE A 12 45.98 8.54 -22.43
C ILE A 12 45.16 9.81 -22.14
N PRO A 13 45.58 11.02 -22.59
CA PRO A 13 44.90 12.27 -22.23
C PRO A 13 43.81 12.66 -23.24
N ALA A 14 42.64 13.06 -22.75
CA ALA A 14 41.68 13.87 -23.49
C ALA A 14 41.71 15.32 -22.96
N LYS A 15 42.05 16.27 -23.85
CA LYS A 15 41.99 17.73 -23.63
C LYS A 15 40.52 18.16 -23.43
N LEU A 16 40.13 18.69 -22.28
CA LEU A 16 40.16 20.09 -21.82
C LEU A 16 39.35 21.11 -22.64
N GLY A 17 38.19 21.47 -22.09
CA GLY A 17 37.61 22.81 -22.10
C GLY A 17 37.31 23.23 -20.64
N HIS A 18 37.99 24.28 -20.17
CA HIS A 18 37.99 24.85 -18.81
C HIS A 18 36.66 25.54 -18.42
N VAL A 19 36.31 25.86 -17.15
CA VAL A 19 36.98 26.71 -16.12
C VAL A 19 36.29 26.51 -14.73
N LEU A 20 36.92 25.81 -13.75
CA LEU A 20 37.47 26.27 -12.42
C LEU A 20 36.56 26.02 -11.15
N PRO A 21 37.05 26.01 -9.87
CA PRO A 21 37.88 24.94 -9.27
C PRO A 21 37.67 24.66 -7.71
N ILE A 22 38.40 23.67 -7.16
CA ILE A 22 38.81 23.45 -5.72
C ILE A 22 37.67 23.02 -4.75
N CYS A 23 37.68 21.89 -4.01
CA CYS A 23 38.71 20.98 -3.52
C CYS A 23 38.10 19.59 -3.27
N ALA A 24 38.68 18.53 -3.83
CA ALA A 24 38.39 17.15 -3.45
C ALA A 24 39.25 16.75 -2.23
N ARG A 25 38.62 16.20 -1.18
CA ARG A 25 39.26 15.24 -0.27
C ARG A 25 38.79 13.84 -0.68
N PRO A 26 39.66 12.82 -0.71
CA PRO A 26 39.23 11.46 -1.00
C PRO A 26 38.64 10.85 0.27
N LEU A 27 37.36 10.46 0.22
CA LEU A 27 36.76 9.62 1.27
C LEU A 27 36.85 8.16 0.81
N LYS A 28 37.44 7.34 1.70
CA LYS A 28 37.68 5.90 1.60
C LYS A 28 36.37 5.11 1.40
N PRO A 29 36.44 3.84 0.94
CA PRO A 29 35.27 2.97 0.88
C PRO A 29 34.66 2.79 2.27
N LEU A 30 33.38 3.10 2.41
CA LEU A 30 32.59 2.86 3.61
C LEU A 30 32.19 1.37 3.63
N GLU A 31 32.97 0.55 4.32
CA GLU A 31 32.46 -0.72 4.87
C GLU A 31 31.85 -0.41 6.24
N GLY A 32 30.56 -0.04 6.24
CA GLY A 32 29.81 0.24 7.47
C GLY A 32 28.97 -0.98 7.87
N LEU A 33 29.25 -1.57 9.03
CA LEU A 33 28.40 -2.57 9.66
C LEU A 33 27.27 -1.87 10.42
N LEU A 34 26.01 -2.12 10.02
CA LEU A 34 24.83 -1.64 10.74
C LEU A 34 24.59 -2.55 11.96
N ILE A 35 24.75 -2.03 13.18
CA ILE A 35 24.54 -2.79 14.41
C ILE A 35 23.28 -2.24 15.10
N LEU A 36 22.27 -3.09 15.28
CA LEU A 36 21.12 -2.81 16.16
C LEU A 36 21.55 -3.14 17.60
N LEU A 37 21.59 -2.14 18.48
CA LEU A 37 21.88 -2.34 19.91
C LEU A 37 20.58 -2.30 20.70
N HIS A 38 20.38 -3.31 21.55
CA HIS A 38 19.33 -3.32 22.57
C HIS A 38 19.86 -2.73 23.89
N PRO A 39 19.06 -1.95 24.63
CA PRO A 39 19.43 -1.53 25.98
C PRO A 39 19.26 -2.71 26.95
N VAL A 40 20.35 -3.15 27.58
CA VAL A 40 20.29 -4.02 28.76
C VAL A 40 20.28 -3.10 29.98
N ALA A 41 19.29 -3.28 30.86
CA ALA A 41 19.22 -2.54 32.12
C ALA A 41 20.43 -2.91 33.00
N GLY A 42 21.37 -1.98 33.12
CA GLY A 42 22.56 -2.11 33.98
C GLY A 42 23.76 -1.41 33.34
N ASP A 43 24.40 -0.51 34.09
CA ASP A 43 25.62 0.19 33.67
C ASP A 43 26.72 -0.82 33.28
N HIS A 44 26.94 -0.98 31.97
CA HIS A 44 28.19 -1.34 31.25
C HIS A 44 27.84 -1.93 29.87
N LEU A 45 28.13 -1.18 28.79
CA LEU A 45 28.00 -1.64 27.40
C LEU A 45 29.18 -2.58 27.05
N GLY A 46 28.89 -3.86 26.83
CA GLY A 46 29.84 -4.85 26.32
C GLY A 46 29.51 -5.28 24.88
N VAL A 47 30.52 -5.34 24.02
CA VAL A 47 30.41 -5.84 22.64
C VAL A 47 30.74 -7.34 22.64
N HIS A 48 29.76 -8.20 22.39
CA HIS A 48 29.99 -9.63 22.11
C HIS A 48 29.84 -9.88 20.61
N GLY A 49 30.85 -10.53 20.01
CA GLY A 49 30.98 -10.71 18.57
C GLY A 49 30.15 -11.85 17.97
N ASN A 50 29.77 -11.65 16.71
CA ASN A 50 29.45 -12.59 15.62
C ASN A 50 28.81 -13.94 15.98
N GLU A 51 27.49 -13.94 16.23
CA GLU A 51 26.59 -15.03 15.84
C GLU A 51 25.15 -14.48 15.74
N LEU A 52 24.48 -14.66 14.59
CA LEU A 52 23.04 -14.40 14.47
C LEU A 52 22.31 -15.54 15.18
N GLN A 53 21.65 -15.25 16.30
CA GLN A 53 20.65 -16.15 16.88
C GLN A 53 19.27 -15.50 16.82
N ASP A 54 18.29 -16.32 16.45
CA ASP A 54 16.87 -16.00 16.27
C ASP A 54 16.26 -15.35 17.52
N LEU A 55 15.68 -14.16 17.35
CA LEU A 55 14.88 -13.49 18.38
C LEU A 55 13.41 -13.89 18.22
N THR A 56 13.04 -15.04 18.78
CA THR A 56 11.64 -15.31 19.14
C THR A 56 11.36 -14.78 20.55
N ALA A 57 10.32 -13.95 20.65
CA ALA A 57 9.60 -13.54 21.86
C ALA A 57 10.35 -12.67 22.90
N ALA A 58 10.11 -11.36 22.83
CA ALA A 58 10.15 -10.48 24.00
C ALA A 58 9.01 -9.46 23.89
N GLU A 59 8.07 -9.49 24.84
CA GLU A 59 7.05 -8.47 25.02
C GLU A 59 7.63 -7.35 25.89
N GLY A 60 7.74 -6.12 25.35
CA GLY A 60 8.22 -4.93 26.06
C GLY A 60 8.65 -3.80 25.13
N GLU A 61 8.49 -2.54 25.58
CA GLU A 61 8.93 -1.33 24.86
C GLU A 61 10.46 -1.32 24.68
N VAL A 62 10.94 -1.07 23.45
CA VAL A 62 12.37 -0.96 23.14
C VAL A 62 12.62 0.29 22.32
N ASP A 63 13.47 1.20 22.83
CA ASP A 63 13.95 2.36 22.09
C ASP A 63 15.11 1.96 21.16
N PHE A 64 14.97 2.24 19.87
CA PHE A 64 16.02 2.04 18.87
C PHE A 64 16.63 3.39 18.47
N CYS A 65 17.95 3.49 18.54
CA CYS A 65 18.70 4.68 18.11
C CYS A 65 19.71 4.30 17.03
N LEU A 66 19.78 5.09 15.96
CA LEU A 66 20.74 4.89 14.88
C LEU A 66 22.11 5.43 15.33
N ALA A 67 23.12 4.57 15.37
CA ALA A 67 24.49 4.96 15.68
C ALA A 67 25.45 4.50 14.58
N VAL A 68 26.48 5.31 14.34
CA VAL A 68 27.57 5.01 13.44
C VAL A 68 28.84 4.90 14.28
N VAL A 69 29.62 3.85 14.07
CA VAL A 69 30.92 3.67 14.72
C VAL A 69 32.01 4.17 13.76
N GLU A 70 32.76 5.16 14.19
CA GLU A 70 33.93 5.66 13.46
C GLU A 70 35.14 5.69 14.41
N ALA A 71 36.23 5.02 14.04
CA ALA A 71 37.49 4.96 14.80
C ALA A 71 37.31 4.64 16.31
N ASP A 72 36.64 3.52 16.61
CA ASP A 72 36.39 3.01 17.97
C ASP A 72 35.59 3.97 18.89
N ARG A 73 34.87 4.93 18.31
CA ARG A 73 33.92 5.79 19.04
C ARG A 73 32.51 5.66 18.47
N LEU A 74 31.54 5.46 19.36
CA LEU A 74 30.12 5.40 19.02
C LEU A 74 29.56 6.82 18.88
N HIS A 75 29.02 7.15 17.72
CA HIS A 75 28.33 8.41 17.46
C HIS A 75 26.83 8.16 17.20
N VAL A 76 25.95 8.74 18.02
CA VAL A 76 24.50 8.67 17.82
C VAL A 76 24.11 9.69 16.76
N VAL A 77 23.52 9.22 15.65
CA VAL A 77 23.21 10.05 14.47
C VAL A 77 21.69 10.13 14.31
N GLY A 78 21.01 10.74 15.27
CA GLY A 78 19.58 11.09 15.14
C GLY A 78 18.78 11.01 16.46
N PRO A 79 17.57 11.60 16.49
CA PRO A 79 16.67 11.49 17.65
C PRO A 79 16.10 10.07 17.75
N CYS A 80 16.14 9.47 18.94
CA CYS A 80 15.46 8.21 19.21
C CYS A 80 13.94 8.43 19.07
N ARG A 81 13.28 7.63 18.22
CA ARG A 81 11.84 7.72 17.95
C ARG A 81 11.15 6.50 18.54
N GLN A 82 10.07 6.72 19.30
CA GLN A 82 9.13 5.67 19.70
C GLN A 82 8.39 5.14 18.47
N LEU A 83 8.67 3.90 18.09
CA LEU A 83 7.84 3.15 17.15
C LEU A 83 6.74 2.45 17.94
N ARG A 84 5.55 3.06 17.98
CA ARG A 84 4.34 2.32 18.35
C ARG A 84 4.00 1.36 17.22
N ARG A 85 3.84 0.08 17.55
CA ARG A 85 3.25 -0.94 16.68
C ARG A 85 1.84 -0.45 16.34
N LEU A 86 1.59 -0.08 15.09
CA LEU A 86 0.24 0.10 14.57
C LEU A 86 -0.36 -1.30 14.48
N GLU A 87 -1.03 -1.72 15.55
CA GLU A 87 -1.88 -2.90 15.50
C GLU A 87 -3.13 -2.58 14.68
N GLY A 88 -3.31 -3.30 13.58
CA GLY A 88 -4.62 -3.56 12.99
C GLY A 88 -5.11 -2.58 11.94
N ALA A 89 -4.57 -2.65 10.72
CA ALA A 89 -5.43 -2.48 9.54
C ALA A 89 -6.39 -3.69 9.51
N SER A 90 -7.60 -3.50 10.02
CA SER A 90 -8.63 -4.55 9.95
C SER A 90 -9.28 -4.51 8.56
N PRO A 91 -9.36 -5.64 7.85
CA PRO A 91 -10.16 -5.72 6.64
C PRO A 91 -11.64 -5.81 7.04
N VAL A 92 -12.37 -4.72 6.82
CA VAL A 92 -13.81 -4.70 7.06
C VAL A 92 -14.50 -5.44 5.91
N SER A 93 -15.04 -6.61 6.22
CA SER A 93 -15.89 -7.38 5.31
C SER A 93 -17.31 -6.80 5.31
N ALA A 94 -17.89 -6.71 4.11
CA ALA A 94 -19.27 -6.34 3.90
C ALA A 94 -20.20 -7.43 4.49
N GLY A 95 -21.19 -6.98 5.26
CA GLY A 95 -22.22 -7.82 5.85
C GLY A 95 -23.40 -6.97 6.32
N ASP A 96 -24.28 -6.63 5.39
CA ASP A 96 -25.62 -6.13 5.67
C ASP A 96 -26.36 -7.13 6.56
N ALA A 97 -26.66 -6.72 7.79
CA ALA A 97 -27.62 -7.40 8.64
C ALA A 97 -28.35 -6.35 9.48
N ALA A 98 -29.54 -5.96 9.01
CA ALA A 98 -30.54 -5.25 9.78
C ALA A 98 -30.82 -6.02 11.09
N ARG A 99 -30.28 -5.53 12.21
CA ARG A 99 -30.65 -5.97 13.55
C ARG A 99 -31.79 -5.11 14.05
N HIS A 100 -32.99 -5.65 14.01
CA HIS A 100 -34.12 -5.16 14.78
C HIS A 100 -33.84 -5.45 16.26
N ASP A 101 -33.35 -4.46 16.98
CA ASP A 101 -33.13 -4.58 18.42
C ASP A 101 -34.44 -4.25 19.17
N THR A 102 -35.34 -5.23 19.25
CA THR A 102 -36.51 -5.15 20.12
C THR A 102 -36.17 -5.74 21.47
N SER A 103 -35.56 -4.94 22.34
CA SER A 103 -35.27 -5.34 23.71
C SER A 103 -36.59 -5.56 24.49
N PRO A 104 -36.75 -6.67 25.24
CA PRO A 104 -38.04 -7.09 25.84
C PRO A 104 -38.53 -6.19 26.97
N LEU A 105 -37.66 -5.33 27.49
CA LEU A 105 -37.93 -4.45 28.63
C LEU A 105 -38.78 -3.22 28.24
N ARG A 106 -38.88 -2.90 26.94
CA ARG A 106 -39.72 -1.79 26.42
C ARG A 106 -41.21 -2.12 26.28
N ARG A 107 -41.64 -3.37 26.50
CA ARG A 107 -43.07 -3.75 26.49
C ARG A 107 -43.74 -3.71 27.86
N PHE A 108 -42.99 -3.57 28.95
CA PHE A 108 -43.53 -3.72 30.31
C PHE A 108 -43.64 -2.42 31.12
N PHE A 109 -42.95 -1.35 30.73
CA PHE A 109 -43.11 -0.02 31.34
C PHE A 109 -43.60 0.98 30.31
N GLY A 110 -44.87 0.84 29.94
CA GLY A 110 -45.63 1.92 29.33
C GLY A 110 -45.98 2.95 30.39
N GLY A 111 -45.50 4.18 30.22
CA GLY A 111 -45.96 5.32 31.00
C GLY A 111 -44.88 6.34 31.32
N GLY A 112 -44.92 7.47 30.62
CA GLY A 112 -44.51 8.78 31.14
C GLY A 112 -43.11 8.90 31.73
N GLY A 113 -42.14 9.22 30.88
CA GLY A 113 -40.84 9.70 31.33
C GLY A 113 -40.05 10.12 30.11
N GLY A 114 -40.00 11.43 29.86
CA GLY A 114 -39.18 12.00 28.80
C GLY A 114 -37.73 11.61 29.02
N GLY A 115 -37.24 10.70 28.17
CA GLY A 115 -35.82 10.45 28.06
C GLY A 115 -35.18 11.73 27.57
N MET A 116 -34.32 12.29 28.40
CA MET A 116 -33.30 13.23 27.97
C MET A 116 -32.43 12.43 26.99
N GLU A 117 -32.70 12.56 25.69
CA GLU A 117 -31.76 12.14 24.66
C GLU A 117 -30.51 12.98 24.93
N GLU A 118 -29.45 12.35 25.44
CA GLU A 118 -28.12 12.92 25.40
C GLU A 118 -27.86 13.17 23.91
N GLU A 119 -27.98 14.42 23.48
CA GLU A 119 -27.51 14.88 22.18
C GLU A 119 -26.00 14.64 22.18
N GLU A 120 -25.58 13.46 21.71
CA GLU A 120 -24.18 13.21 21.39
C GLU A 120 -23.77 14.31 20.41
N GLU A 121 -22.86 15.20 20.84
CA GLU A 121 -22.27 16.23 19.99
C GLU A 121 -21.65 15.53 18.77
N GLN A 122 -22.33 15.57 17.64
CA GLN A 122 -21.81 15.02 16.39
C GLN A 122 -20.61 15.86 15.97
N ILE A 123 -19.42 15.32 16.16
CA ILE A 123 -18.18 15.94 15.69
C ILE A 123 -18.29 16.11 14.17
N ILE A 124 -18.13 17.35 13.70
CA ILE A 124 -18.23 17.67 12.27
C ILE A 124 -17.04 17.02 11.57
N LYS A 125 -17.26 15.95 10.82
CA LYS A 125 -16.22 15.29 10.02
C LYS A 125 -16.09 15.92 8.64
N GLY A 126 -14.86 15.99 8.12
CA GLY A 126 -14.55 16.38 6.76
C GLY A 126 -14.98 15.33 5.73
N ASP A 127 -14.85 15.69 4.45
CA ASP A 127 -15.24 14.80 3.35
C ASP A 127 -14.21 13.68 3.15
N ASP A 128 -14.70 12.45 2.94
CA ASP A 128 -13.88 11.29 2.60
C ASP A 128 -13.36 11.38 1.16
N VAL A 129 -12.12 10.96 0.93
CA VAL A 129 -11.47 10.94 -0.39
C VAL A 129 -11.24 9.49 -0.82
N ILE A 130 -11.72 9.11 -2.01
CA ILE A 130 -11.49 7.78 -2.59
C ILE A 130 -10.51 7.91 -3.76
N VAL A 131 -9.39 7.18 -3.69
CA VAL A 131 -8.35 7.17 -4.73
C VAL A 131 -8.21 5.76 -5.28
N GLU A 132 -8.24 5.61 -6.61
CA GLU A 132 -8.07 4.32 -7.26
C GLU A 132 -6.58 4.07 -7.52
N LEU A 133 -6.08 2.91 -7.07
CA LEU A 133 -4.68 2.50 -7.26
C LEU A 133 -4.60 1.27 -8.13
N ASP A 134 -3.92 1.40 -9.26
CA ASP A 134 -3.63 0.28 -10.15
C ASP A 134 -2.44 -0.52 -9.60
N ALA A 135 -2.73 -1.74 -9.13
CA ALA A 135 -1.76 -2.69 -8.62
C ALA A 135 -1.40 -3.73 -9.69
N SER A 136 -0.12 -4.05 -9.83
CA SER A 136 0.33 -5.12 -10.73
C SER A 136 -0.12 -6.50 -10.24
N LEU A 137 -0.26 -7.46 -11.16
CA LEU A 137 -0.60 -8.84 -10.77
C LEU A 137 0.50 -9.47 -9.92
N GLU A 138 1.75 -9.11 -10.19
CA GLU A 138 2.92 -9.54 -9.42
C GLU A 138 2.86 -9.05 -7.97
N ASP A 139 2.53 -7.78 -7.76
CA ASP A 139 2.38 -7.20 -6.41
C ASP A 139 1.21 -7.84 -5.67
N LEU A 140 0.08 -8.10 -6.35
CA LEU A 140 -1.07 -8.78 -5.77
C LEU A 140 -0.79 -10.26 -5.43
N TYR A 141 0.17 -10.89 -6.11
CA TYR A 141 0.56 -12.28 -5.88
C TYR A 141 1.61 -12.41 -4.76
N MET A 142 2.67 -11.60 -4.80
CA MET A 142 3.78 -11.67 -3.83
C MET A 142 3.56 -10.80 -2.59
N GLY A 143 2.61 -9.86 -2.64
CA GLY A 143 2.51 -8.77 -1.67
C GLY A 143 3.59 -7.73 -1.94
N GLY A 144 3.27 -6.46 -1.70
CA GLY A 144 4.17 -5.36 -1.97
C GLY A 144 3.74 -4.10 -1.23
N SER A 145 4.51 -3.03 -1.37
CA SER A 145 4.13 -1.71 -0.89
C SER A 145 4.24 -0.72 -2.05
N LEU A 146 3.17 0.05 -2.29
CA LEU A 146 3.15 1.11 -3.29
C LEU A 146 3.27 2.47 -2.60
N LYS A 147 4.24 3.27 -3.03
CA LYS A 147 4.39 4.66 -2.58
C LYS A 147 3.61 5.58 -3.50
N VAL A 148 2.62 6.27 -2.94
CA VAL A 148 1.72 7.17 -3.66
C VAL A 148 1.99 8.59 -3.18
N TRP A 149 2.26 9.49 -4.12
CA TRP A 149 2.34 10.93 -3.83
C TRP A 149 0.92 11.49 -3.75
N ARG A 150 0.60 12.17 -2.65
CA ARG A 150 -0.71 12.79 -2.45
C ARG A 150 -0.55 14.22 -1.97
N GLU A 151 -1.26 15.13 -2.63
CA GLU A 151 -1.44 16.50 -2.18
C GLU A 151 -2.77 16.65 -1.45
N LYS A 152 -2.73 17.21 -0.24
CA LYS A 152 -3.92 17.52 0.55
C LYS A 152 -3.89 18.96 1.04
N ASN A 153 -5.06 19.50 1.35
CA ASN A 153 -5.13 20.74 2.11
C ASN A 153 -4.73 20.46 3.56
N ILE A 154 -4.00 21.39 4.18
CA ILE A 154 -3.75 21.41 5.62
C ILE A 154 -4.14 22.77 6.19
N ILE A 155 -4.60 22.78 7.44
CA ILE A 155 -5.03 24.00 8.13
C ILE A 155 -3.81 24.64 8.79
N LYS A 156 -3.47 25.86 8.38
CA LYS A 156 -2.40 26.67 8.99
C LYS A 156 -2.96 27.90 9.70
N PRO A 157 -2.35 28.35 10.81
CA PRO A 157 -2.75 29.59 11.46
C PRO A 157 -2.53 30.78 10.52
N ALA A 158 -3.49 31.70 10.53
CA ALA A 158 -3.45 32.95 9.78
C ALA A 158 -3.62 34.13 10.76
N PRO A 159 -3.10 35.33 10.41
CA PRO A 159 -3.28 36.50 11.26
C PRO A 159 -4.77 36.87 11.39
N GLY A 160 -5.15 37.38 12.57
CA GLY A 160 -6.51 37.80 12.89
C GLY A 160 -7.30 36.77 13.71
N LYS A 161 -8.54 37.12 14.05
CA LYS A 161 -9.51 36.22 14.70
C LYS A 161 -10.73 36.07 13.81
N ARG A 162 -11.32 34.89 13.79
CA ARG A 162 -12.59 34.61 13.10
C ARG A 162 -13.71 34.44 14.12
N ARG A 163 -14.95 34.71 13.69
CA ARG A 163 -16.15 34.45 14.50
C ARG A 163 -16.52 32.98 14.35
N CYS A 164 -16.70 32.27 15.45
CA CYS A 164 -17.07 30.85 15.52
C CYS A 164 -18.18 30.66 16.57
N ASN A 165 -18.79 29.48 16.63
CA ASN A 165 -19.81 29.11 17.62
C ASN A 165 -20.91 30.18 17.81
N CYS A 166 -21.36 30.77 16.71
CA CYS A 166 -22.37 31.82 16.76
C CYS A 166 -23.71 31.27 17.22
N ARG A 167 -24.22 31.77 18.35
CA ARG A 167 -25.54 31.43 18.89
C ARG A 167 -26.43 32.66 18.99
N ASN A 168 -27.73 32.46 18.83
CA ASN A 168 -28.72 33.53 19.00
C ASN A 168 -29.10 33.59 20.49
N GLU A 169 -28.73 34.68 21.15
CA GLU A 169 -29.13 34.95 22.52
C GLU A 169 -30.30 35.94 22.54
N VAL A 170 -31.35 35.60 23.27
CA VAL A 170 -32.51 36.49 23.46
C VAL A 170 -32.25 37.34 24.70
N TYR A 171 -32.27 38.66 24.53
CA TYR A 171 -32.17 39.60 25.64
C TYR A 171 -33.36 40.56 25.65
N HIS A 172 -33.75 40.99 26.84
CA HIS A 172 -34.86 41.92 27.03
C HIS A 172 -34.32 43.35 27.09
N ARG A 173 -34.81 44.23 26.21
CA ARG A 173 -34.49 45.66 26.24
C ARG A 173 -35.71 46.48 26.62
N GLN A 174 -35.60 47.32 27.63
CA GLN A 174 -36.65 48.27 28.00
C GLN A 174 -36.65 49.45 27.02
N ILE A 175 -37.77 49.70 26.36
CA ILE A 175 -37.93 50.78 25.37
C ILE A 175 -38.68 51.97 25.98
N GLY A 176 -39.38 51.76 27.10
CA GLY A 176 -40.01 52.80 27.89
C GLY A 176 -40.44 52.29 29.27
N PRO A 177 -40.96 53.16 30.15
CA PRO A 177 -41.48 52.74 31.45
C PRO A 177 -42.57 51.68 31.27
N GLY A 178 -42.33 50.45 31.75
CA GLY A 178 -43.26 49.33 31.63
C GLY A 178 -43.31 48.60 30.26
N MET A 179 -42.50 48.99 29.26
CA MET A 179 -42.44 48.33 27.94
C MET A 179 -41.09 47.63 27.72
N TYR A 180 -41.11 46.30 27.66
CA TYR A 180 -39.95 45.46 27.32
C TYR A 180 -40.14 44.82 25.95
N GLN A 181 -39.11 44.85 25.11
CA GLN A 181 -39.06 44.12 23.85
C GLN A 181 -38.02 43.01 23.96
N GLN A 182 -38.39 41.79 23.54
CA GLN A 182 -37.43 40.72 23.32
C GLN A 182 -36.69 41.00 22.01
N MET A 183 -35.38 41.15 22.11
CA MET A 183 -34.48 41.30 20.98
C MET A 183 -33.59 40.06 20.92
N THR A 184 -33.25 39.62 19.71
CA THR A 184 -32.31 38.54 19.48
C THR A 184 -30.99 39.14 19.00
N GLU A 185 -29.89 38.87 19.69
CA GLU A 185 -28.54 39.23 19.26
C GLU A 185 -27.74 37.95 19.00
N GLN A 186 -26.99 37.95 17.89
CA GLN A 186 -26.12 36.85 17.54
C GLN A 186 -24.77 37.06 18.23
N VAL A 187 -24.50 36.25 19.26
CA VAL A 187 -23.24 36.26 20.01
C VAL A 187 -22.35 35.17 19.43
N CYS A 188 -21.13 35.53 19.05
CA CYS A 188 -20.15 34.60 18.49
C CYS A 188 -18.86 34.64 19.31
N ASP A 189 -18.23 33.48 19.46
CA ASP A 189 -16.89 33.36 20.03
C ASP A 189 -15.82 33.85 19.03
N GLN A 190 -14.66 34.25 19.55
CA GLN A 190 -13.52 34.68 18.75
C GLN A 190 -12.46 33.56 18.67
N CYS A 191 -12.54 32.74 17.63
CA CYS A 191 -11.57 31.69 17.36
C CYS A 191 -10.32 32.21 16.62
N PRO A 192 -9.18 31.51 16.71
CA PRO A 192 -8.02 31.77 15.85
C PRO A 192 -8.39 31.68 14.37
N ASN A 193 -7.88 32.63 13.57
CA ASN A 193 -8.05 32.58 12.12
C ASN A 193 -7.15 31.49 11.53
N VAL A 194 -7.67 30.78 10.53
CA VAL A 194 -6.96 29.69 9.87
C VAL A 194 -7.15 29.77 8.35
N LYS A 195 -6.19 29.25 7.60
CA LYS A 195 -6.23 29.17 6.14
C LYS A 195 -5.86 27.77 5.68
N TYR A 196 -6.42 27.36 4.55
CA TYR A 196 -6.01 26.14 3.86
C TYR A 196 -4.74 26.39 3.04
N VAL A 197 -3.76 25.50 3.18
CA VAL A 197 -2.53 25.46 2.39
C VAL A 197 -2.38 24.07 1.81
N ARG A 198 -2.06 23.95 0.52
CA ARG A 198 -1.79 22.66 -0.10
C ARG A 198 -0.38 22.19 0.21
N GLU A 199 -0.26 20.98 0.74
CA GLU A 199 1.00 20.28 0.98
C GLU A 199 0.92 18.85 0.46
N GLY A 200 2.05 18.32 0.03
CA GLY A 200 2.14 16.98 -0.55
C GLY A 200 3.04 16.07 0.27
N ASP A 201 2.58 14.86 0.50
CA ASP A 201 3.26 13.83 1.27
C ASP A 201 3.24 12.48 0.51
N PHE A 202 4.22 11.63 0.80
CA PHE A 202 4.25 10.26 0.31
C PHE A 202 3.54 9.34 1.30
N LEU A 203 2.48 8.68 0.83
CA LEU A 203 1.80 7.61 1.57
C LEU A 203 2.27 6.26 1.06
N THR A 204 2.57 5.34 1.97
CA THR A 204 2.92 3.96 1.60
C THR A 204 1.69 3.10 1.85
N VAL A 205 1.19 2.48 0.78
CA VAL A 205 0.03 1.59 0.80
C VAL A 205 0.53 0.15 0.71
N ASP A 206 0.25 -0.63 1.75
CA ASP A 206 0.60 -2.04 1.78
C ASP A 206 -0.44 -2.87 1.03
N ILE A 207 0.02 -3.63 0.05
CA ILE A 207 -0.78 -4.56 -0.75
C ILE A 207 -0.55 -5.95 -0.20
N GLU A 208 -1.60 -6.49 0.41
CA GLU A 208 -1.58 -7.85 0.92
C GLU A 208 -1.73 -8.88 -0.21
N LYS A 209 -1.16 -10.06 0.02
CA LYS A 209 -1.26 -11.19 -0.90
C LYS A 209 -2.73 -11.55 -1.11
N GLY A 210 -3.13 -11.68 -2.37
CA GLY A 210 -4.46 -12.13 -2.74
C GLY A 210 -5.56 -11.08 -2.59
N MET A 211 -5.23 -9.81 -2.32
CA MET A 211 -6.23 -8.73 -2.34
C MET A 211 -7.04 -8.76 -3.63
N GLN A 212 -8.34 -8.53 -3.51
CA GLN A 212 -9.27 -8.59 -4.64
C GLN A 212 -9.46 -7.23 -5.30
N ASP A 213 -9.92 -7.25 -6.55
CA ASP A 213 -10.29 -6.02 -7.24
C ASP A 213 -11.44 -5.31 -6.51
N GLY A 214 -11.29 -4.01 -6.29
CA GLY A 214 -12.25 -3.18 -5.57
C GLY A 214 -12.13 -3.21 -4.04
N GLN A 215 -11.18 -3.97 -3.47
CA GLN A 215 -10.89 -3.92 -2.04
C GLN A 215 -10.33 -2.54 -1.63
N GLU A 216 -10.74 -2.05 -0.47
CA GLU A 216 -10.38 -0.71 0.02
C GLU A 216 -9.39 -0.78 1.19
N VAL A 217 -8.39 0.11 1.16
CA VAL A 217 -7.43 0.35 2.25
C VAL A 217 -7.67 1.76 2.78
N SER A 218 -8.12 1.87 4.04
CA SER A 218 -8.46 3.14 4.67
C SER A 218 -7.30 3.72 5.49
N PHE A 219 -7.02 4.99 5.30
CA PHE A 219 -6.15 5.83 6.11
C PHE A 219 -7.03 6.85 6.85
N PHE A 220 -7.06 6.74 8.18
CA PHE A 220 -7.86 7.60 9.05
C PHE A 220 -7.29 9.01 9.09
N GLU A 221 -8.18 10.01 9.17
CA GLU A 221 -7.85 11.46 9.26
C GLU A 221 -6.99 12.00 8.11
N GLU A 222 -6.82 11.20 7.07
CA GLU A 222 -6.05 11.61 5.91
C GLU A 222 -6.89 12.35 4.89
N GLY A 223 -8.24 12.33 4.91
CA GLY A 223 -9.14 12.96 3.92
C GLY A 223 -9.09 14.49 3.85
N GLU A 224 -10.21 15.14 3.50
CA GLU A 224 -10.24 16.62 3.45
C GLU A 224 -10.38 17.22 4.86
N PRO A 225 -9.58 18.23 5.23
CA PRO A 225 -9.66 18.85 6.55
C PRO A 225 -10.86 19.79 6.68
N LYS A 226 -11.53 19.73 7.83
CA LYS A 226 -12.61 20.66 8.20
C LYS A 226 -12.17 21.62 9.29
N ILE A 227 -12.55 22.90 9.17
CA ILE A 227 -12.34 23.87 10.25
C ILE A 227 -13.31 23.55 11.40
N ASP A 228 -12.80 23.49 12.63
CA ASP A 228 -13.54 23.11 13.84
C ASP A 228 -14.13 21.69 13.77
N GLY A 229 -13.46 20.80 13.03
CA GLY A 229 -13.91 19.43 12.82
C GLY A 229 -12.74 18.46 12.63
N GLU A 230 -13.07 17.18 12.61
CA GLU A 230 -12.11 16.12 12.29
C GLU A 230 -11.93 16.01 10.77
N PRO A 231 -10.72 15.69 10.27
CA PRO A 231 -10.55 15.40 8.85
C PRO A 231 -11.37 14.16 8.42
N GLY A 232 -11.72 14.11 7.13
CA GLY A 232 -12.30 12.89 6.54
C GLY A 232 -11.29 11.74 6.49
N ASP A 233 -11.70 10.60 5.94
CA ASP A 233 -10.79 9.46 5.70
C ASP A 233 -10.33 9.41 4.24
N LEU A 234 -9.14 8.86 4.00
CA LEU A 234 -8.66 8.53 2.66
C LEU A 234 -8.80 7.03 2.43
N LYS A 235 -9.54 6.63 1.39
CA LYS A 235 -9.75 5.22 1.03
C LYS A 235 -9.09 4.94 -0.31
N PHE A 236 -8.10 4.07 -0.33
CA PHE A 236 -7.51 3.59 -1.56
C PHE A 236 -8.25 2.36 -2.06
N LYS A 237 -8.88 2.46 -3.23
CA LYS A 237 -9.54 1.34 -3.89
C LYS A 237 -8.57 0.68 -4.84
N ILE A 238 -8.20 -0.57 -4.54
CA ILE A 238 -7.27 -1.34 -5.35
C ILE A 238 -7.94 -1.77 -6.65
N ARG A 239 -7.28 -1.53 -7.76
CA ARG A 239 -7.66 -2.00 -9.09
C ARG A 239 -6.57 -2.86 -9.68
N THR A 240 -6.96 -3.93 -10.35
CA THR A 240 -6.03 -4.85 -10.99
C THR A 240 -5.55 -4.26 -12.30
N ALA A 241 -4.26 -3.97 -12.41
CA ALA A 241 -3.66 -3.51 -13.64
C ALA A 241 -3.71 -4.61 -14.73
N PRO A 242 -3.94 -4.25 -16.00
CA PRO A 242 -3.88 -5.21 -17.10
C PRO A 242 -2.45 -5.72 -17.27
N HIS A 243 -2.30 -7.03 -17.47
CA HIS A 243 -1.01 -7.69 -17.68
C HIS A 243 -0.96 -8.40 -19.04
N ASP A 244 0.23 -8.43 -19.65
CA ASP A 244 0.41 -8.90 -21.04
C ASP A 244 0.09 -10.38 -21.25
N ARG A 245 0.43 -11.23 -20.28
CA ARG A 245 0.30 -12.71 -20.39
C ARG A 245 -0.84 -13.31 -19.60
N PHE A 246 -1.31 -12.60 -18.58
CA PHE A 246 -2.20 -13.14 -17.56
C PHE A 246 -3.38 -12.21 -17.39
N ARG A 247 -4.56 -12.81 -17.27
CA ARG A 247 -5.79 -12.13 -16.91
C ARG A 247 -6.33 -12.78 -15.65
N ARG A 248 -6.56 -11.98 -14.62
CA ARG A 248 -7.17 -12.45 -13.38
C ARG A 248 -8.69 -12.47 -13.49
N GLU A 249 -9.30 -13.56 -13.05
CA GLU A 249 -10.75 -13.68 -12.90
C GLU A 249 -11.04 -14.26 -11.50
N GLY A 250 -11.39 -13.40 -10.56
CA GLY A 250 -11.51 -13.77 -9.15
C GLY A 250 -10.16 -14.24 -8.57
N ASN A 251 -10.10 -15.54 -8.23
CA ASN A 251 -8.89 -16.20 -7.72
C ASN A 251 -8.15 -17.01 -8.79
N ASP A 252 -8.75 -17.16 -9.97
CA ASP A 252 -8.19 -17.94 -11.04
C ASP A 252 -7.42 -17.03 -12.02
N LEU A 253 -6.40 -17.60 -12.66
CA LEU A 253 -5.60 -16.94 -13.68
C LEU A 253 -5.90 -17.53 -15.04
N HIS A 254 -6.01 -16.68 -16.05
CA HIS A 254 -6.18 -17.07 -17.43
C HIS A 254 -4.96 -16.63 -18.24
N ALA A 255 -4.36 -17.55 -18.98
CA ALA A 255 -3.26 -17.27 -19.88
C ALA A 255 -3.57 -17.80 -21.28
N THR A 256 -3.06 -17.11 -22.30
CA THR A 256 -3.18 -17.57 -23.69
C THR A 256 -1.80 -17.96 -24.19
N VAL A 257 -1.66 -19.20 -24.67
CA VAL A 257 -0.39 -19.73 -25.18
C VAL A 257 -0.57 -20.13 -26.64
N THR A 258 0.24 -19.52 -27.49
CA THR A 258 0.27 -19.86 -28.91
C THR A 258 1.18 -21.06 -29.16
N ILE A 259 0.67 -22.07 -29.88
CA ILE A 259 1.40 -23.27 -30.30
C ILE A 259 1.34 -23.42 -31.83
N SER A 260 2.34 -24.05 -32.43
CA SER A 260 2.32 -24.33 -33.87
C SER A 260 1.40 -25.50 -34.21
N LEU A 261 0.94 -25.60 -35.46
CA LEU A 261 0.14 -26.75 -35.91
C LEU A 261 0.86 -28.10 -35.68
N LEU A 262 2.17 -28.16 -35.91
CA LEU A 262 2.97 -29.36 -35.64
C LEU A 262 2.92 -29.74 -34.15
N GLN A 263 3.12 -28.75 -33.28
CA GLN A 263 3.06 -28.93 -31.82
C GLN A 263 1.67 -29.35 -31.36
N ALA A 264 0.61 -28.81 -31.98
CA ALA A 264 -0.75 -29.19 -31.67
C ALA A 264 -1.07 -30.65 -32.05
N LEU A 265 -0.47 -31.20 -33.12
CA LEU A 265 -0.73 -32.56 -33.59
C LEU A 265 0.15 -33.62 -32.90
N VAL A 266 1.46 -33.36 -32.79
CA VAL A 266 2.44 -34.34 -32.29
C VAL A 266 2.55 -34.30 -30.76
N GLY A 267 2.24 -33.15 -30.17
CA GLY A 267 2.56 -32.86 -28.78
C GLY A 267 3.66 -31.81 -28.66
N PHE A 268 3.76 -31.22 -27.48
CA PHE A 268 4.72 -30.18 -27.17
C PHE A 268 5.02 -30.14 -25.68
N GLU A 269 6.16 -29.54 -25.35
CA GLU A 269 6.53 -29.15 -24.00
C GLU A 269 7.00 -27.70 -24.06
N LYS A 270 6.37 -26.83 -23.26
CA LYS A 270 6.73 -25.42 -23.12
C LYS A 270 6.76 -25.05 -21.65
N ASN A 271 7.67 -24.15 -21.30
CA ASN A 271 7.76 -23.57 -19.97
C ASN A 271 7.10 -22.20 -19.99
N LEU A 272 6.09 -22.00 -19.15
CA LEU A 272 5.43 -20.72 -18.95
C LEU A 272 5.94 -20.07 -17.66
N LYS A 273 6.44 -18.85 -17.79
CA LYS A 273 6.95 -18.07 -16.67
C LYS A 273 5.77 -17.46 -15.89
N HIS A 274 5.64 -17.85 -14.63
CA HIS A 274 4.61 -17.36 -13.71
C HIS A 274 4.96 -15.97 -13.13
N LEU A 275 4.06 -15.39 -12.32
CA LEU A 275 4.19 -14.09 -11.67
C LEU A 275 5.37 -14.00 -10.67
N ASP A 276 5.67 -15.11 -9.99
CA ASP A 276 6.79 -15.34 -9.07
C ASP A 276 8.07 -15.81 -9.78
N ASN A 277 8.10 -15.73 -11.11
CA ASN A 277 9.20 -16.15 -11.97
C ASN A 277 9.51 -17.65 -12.00
N HIS A 278 8.74 -18.51 -11.33
CA HIS A 278 8.89 -19.96 -11.52
C HIS A 278 8.36 -20.38 -12.89
N LEU A 279 8.80 -21.56 -13.31
CA LEU A 279 8.45 -22.14 -14.61
C LEU A 279 7.39 -23.22 -14.41
N VAL A 280 6.20 -22.98 -14.95
CA VAL A 280 5.14 -23.99 -15.05
C VAL A 280 5.35 -24.76 -16.34
N GLN A 281 5.54 -26.08 -16.21
CA GLN A 281 5.65 -26.97 -17.38
C GLN A 281 4.26 -27.22 -17.97
N ILE A 282 4.07 -26.78 -19.20
CA ILE A 282 2.85 -26.94 -19.97
C ILE A 282 3.18 -27.86 -21.13
N GLY A 283 2.71 -29.10 -21.05
CA GLY A 283 2.96 -30.10 -22.07
C GLY A 283 1.73 -30.91 -22.45
N SER A 284 1.77 -31.46 -23.65
CA SER A 284 0.81 -32.43 -24.18
C SER A 284 1.55 -33.49 -24.97
N GLN A 285 1.25 -34.76 -24.72
CA GLN A 285 1.73 -35.87 -25.57
C GLN A 285 0.70 -36.23 -26.66
N GLY A 286 -0.50 -35.65 -26.62
CA GLY A 286 -1.58 -35.90 -27.58
C GLY A 286 -2.03 -34.65 -28.34
N VAL A 287 -2.96 -34.85 -29.27
CA VAL A 287 -3.52 -33.79 -30.10
C VAL A 287 -4.24 -32.75 -29.24
N THR A 288 -3.84 -31.49 -29.38
CA THR A 288 -4.44 -30.34 -28.68
C THR A 288 -5.35 -29.59 -29.63
N LYS A 289 -6.61 -29.40 -29.24
CA LYS A 289 -7.59 -28.68 -30.08
C LYS A 289 -7.35 -27.17 -30.01
N PRO A 290 -7.64 -26.42 -31.09
CA PRO A 290 -7.65 -24.96 -31.03
C PRO A 290 -8.65 -24.46 -29.99
N LYS A 291 -8.25 -23.46 -29.19
CA LYS A 291 -9.01 -22.90 -28.07
C LYS A 291 -9.36 -23.91 -26.96
N GLU A 292 -8.66 -25.04 -26.92
CA GLU A 292 -8.74 -25.95 -25.78
C GLU A 292 -8.22 -25.23 -24.53
N VAL A 293 -8.96 -25.35 -23.43
CA VAL A 293 -8.57 -24.80 -22.13
C VAL A 293 -8.12 -25.95 -21.25
N ARG A 294 -6.92 -25.84 -20.69
CA ARG A 294 -6.41 -26.79 -19.68
C ARG A 294 -6.23 -26.12 -18.35
N LYS A 295 -6.54 -26.88 -17.30
CA LYS A 295 -6.48 -26.44 -15.91
C LYS A 295 -5.22 -26.98 -15.24
N PHE A 296 -4.43 -26.07 -14.69
CA PHE A 296 -3.27 -26.35 -13.85
C PHE A 296 -3.63 -25.99 -12.41
N LYS A 297 -3.69 -27.01 -11.55
CA LYS A 297 -4.19 -26.85 -10.19
C LYS A 297 -3.15 -26.17 -9.29
N GLY A 298 -3.57 -25.19 -8.50
CA GLY A 298 -2.70 -24.51 -7.52
C GLY A 298 -1.73 -23.48 -8.10
N GLU A 299 -1.86 -23.15 -9.38
CA GLU A 299 -1.06 -22.16 -10.11
C GLU A 299 -1.85 -20.84 -10.33
N GLY A 300 -2.94 -20.60 -9.61
CA GLY A 300 -3.72 -19.36 -9.68
C GLY A 300 -3.28 -18.29 -8.68
N MET A 301 -4.14 -17.29 -8.45
CA MET A 301 -3.89 -16.26 -7.44
C MET A 301 -4.03 -16.83 -6.02
N PRO A 302 -3.24 -16.34 -5.05
CA PRO A 302 -3.46 -16.66 -3.64
C PRO A 302 -4.82 -16.12 -3.17
N LEU A 303 -5.50 -16.88 -2.33
CA LEU A 303 -6.71 -16.41 -1.67
C LEU A 303 -6.32 -15.46 -0.54
N HIS A 304 -7.01 -14.32 -0.44
CA HIS A 304 -6.81 -13.37 0.66
C HIS A 304 -6.96 -14.07 2.02
N GLN A 305 -6.02 -13.83 2.94
CA GLN A 305 -5.99 -14.42 4.30
C GLN A 305 -5.91 -15.95 4.35
N SER A 306 -5.58 -16.61 3.24
CA SER A 306 -5.42 -18.06 3.20
C SER A 306 -4.11 -18.46 2.52
N ASN A 307 -3.60 -19.64 2.86
CA ASN A 307 -2.44 -20.22 2.18
C ASN A 307 -2.80 -21.00 0.91
N LYS A 308 -4.10 -21.04 0.55
CA LYS A 308 -4.57 -21.70 -0.66
C LYS A 308 -4.40 -20.78 -1.87
N LYS A 309 -4.18 -21.40 -3.03
CA LYS A 309 -4.14 -20.73 -4.33
C LYS A 309 -5.31 -21.21 -5.20
N GLY A 310 -5.76 -20.36 -6.10
CA GLY A 310 -6.67 -20.73 -7.19
C GLY A 310 -5.97 -21.55 -8.25
N ASP A 311 -6.58 -21.62 -9.43
CA ASP A 311 -6.11 -22.43 -10.54
C ASP A 311 -5.73 -21.58 -11.76
N LEU A 312 -4.83 -22.10 -12.60
CA LEU A 312 -4.43 -21.47 -13.87
C LEU A 312 -5.13 -22.18 -15.05
N TYR A 313 -5.87 -21.42 -15.83
CA TYR A 313 -6.50 -21.83 -17.07
C TYR A 313 -5.68 -21.35 -18.26
N VAL A 314 -5.10 -22.29 -18.99
CA VAL A 314 -4.29 -22.01 -20.18
C VAL A 314 -5.12 -22.32 -21.41
N THR A 315 -5.37 -21.30 -22.23
CA THR A 315 -6.03 -21.43 -23.53
C THR A 315 -4.98 -21.59 -24.62
N PHE A 316 -5.09 -22.64 -25.43
CA PHE A 316 -4.15 -22.89 -26.53
C PHE A 316 -4.66 -22.33 -27.85
N GLU A 317 -3.91 -21.40 -28.42
CA GLU A 317 -4.16 -20.89 -29.77
C GLU A 317 -3.21 -21.56 -30.77
N VAL A 318 -3.78 -22.20 -31.80
CA VAL A 318 -2.99 -22.87 -32.84
C VAL A 318 -2.71 -21.92 -33.99
N LEU A 319 -1.42 -21.67 -34.22
CA LEU A 319 -0.95 -20.89 -35.36
C LEU A 319 -0.79 -21.79 -36.58
N PHE A 320 -1.59 -21.51 -37.61
CA PHE A 320 -1.49 -22.16 -38.91
C PHE A 320 -0.42 -21.50 -39.78
N PRO A 321 0.35 -22.29 -40.56
CA PRO A 321 1.27 -21.73 -41.54
C PRO A 321 0.50 -20.95 -42.62
N LYS A 322 1.04 -19.81 -43.04
CA LYS A 322 0.41 -18.94 -44.06
C LYS A 322 0.34 -19.59 -45.44
N THR A 323 1.36 -20.38 -45.79
CA THR A 323 1.51 -21.03 -47.09
C THR A 323 2.19 -22.38 -46.93
N LEU A 324 1.86 -23.33 -47.80
CA LEU A 324 2.47 -24.66 -47.85
C LEU A 324 2.96 -24.93 -49.28
N THR A 325 4.12 -25.58 -49.40
CA THR A 325 4.62 -26.05 -50.69
C THR A 325 3.83 -27.27 -51.17
N ASP A 326 3.83 -27.55 -52.48
CA ASP A 326 3.04 -28.65 -53.03
C ASP A 326 3.51 -30.02 -52.50
N ASP A 327 4.81 -30.18 -52.26
CA ASP A 327 5.37 -31.37 -51.59
C ASP A 327 4.84 -31.55 -50.16
N GLN A 328 4.71 -30.45 -49.39
CA GLN A 328 4.15 -30.49 -48.04
C GLN A 328 2.67 -30.85 -48.07
N LYS A 329 1.91 -30.34 -49.04
CA LYS A 329 0.49 -30.68 -49.21
C LYS A 329 0.31 -32.16 -49.56
N ALA A 330 1.15 -32.73 -50.43
CA ALA A 330 1.10 -34.15 -50.76
C ALA A 330 1.30 -35.01 -49.50
N LYS A 331 2.35 -34.74 -48.72
CA LYS A 331 2.63 -35.44 -47.46
C LYS A 331 1.50 -35.32 -46.44
N LEU A 332 0.91 -34.13 -46.31
CA LEU A 332 -0.21 -33.91 -45.38
C LEU A 332 -1.47 -34.65 -45.81
N LYS A 333 -1.74 -34.76 -47.12
CA LYS A 333 -2.86 -35.58 -47.63
C LYS A 333 -2.66 -37.05 -47.29
N ASP A 334 -1.46 -37.60 -47.45
CA ASP A 334 -1.21 -39.00 -47.14
C ASP A 334 -1.36 -39.32 -45.65
N VAL A 335 -1.02 -38.36 -44.77
CA VAL A 335 -1.09 -38.53 -43.30
C VAL A 335 -2.49 -38.29 -42.74
N LEU A 336 -3.31 -37.43 -43.37
CA LEU A 336 -4.61 -36.99 -42.85
C LEU A 336 -5.82 -37.50 -43.67
N ALA A 337 -5.60 -38.32 -44.71
CA ALA A 337 -6.65 -38.98 -45.49
C ALA A 337 -7.23 -40.20 -44.78
#